data_AF-A0A819V478-F1
#
_entry.id   AF-A0A819V478-F1
#
_cell.length_a   1.000
_cell.length_b   1.000
_cell.length_c   1.000
_cell.angle_alpha   90.00
_cell.angle_beta   90.00
_cell.angle_gamma   90.00
#
_symmetry.space_group_name_H-M   'P 1'
#
loop_
_entity.id
_entity.type
_entity.pdbx_description
1 polymer ?
#
loop_
_entity_poly.entity_id
_entity_poly.type
_entity_poly.pdbx_seq_one_letter_code
_entity_poly.pdbx_strand_id
1 'polypeptide(L)'
;MLSTIWWSVLGLVLISIHAVQNQIMQSSLNLLAPGFDFLPANPVELITTYTGMNSFLLCYIQCNMNPLCRTFVSDIVLPSVCRLYEGSIDTGTIVKASSLTSRVGGLYYYPSLYDVYNQMCDPHVLSSNRYLICFDNVWQCPTTTFWNGSMCVNQVYYGDSCTMNAACRQDIGLQCSSDCQKCICNSTASWNNTSCVIGQTVCPSSKPSDPCVAAYWPLDGNANDLTNTHNGTFVGNLSFTMGYIDRAIQCSGTAYINVSYIDFYRRSFTIEFWFYINNRTSANIGLLGECMHGSTDTCLHLGLSDGSTPYMGFYNDDSAGSSSIVNYQWYHIAFVYNNTARQRQIYVNGLLENITLPNSLSPTGYLGQSGQIIICKSIHWPLNSITYMDQIFVTQRAKTVNEILNDATLISYYSFDCDSILDSGPNLLQSIAVGQTMITGRVKDALLFNSTSAYFRTSSFMTFGIVNQSFSIGLWVKPANLHGILVHISNQSTGDGWCMPLLGFNSSGILIAQSSSLIIAVPTFPLNVWTHIAQTFSIQNGLQLYINGTLYQIVVGASMTPSYQSMYVSIGSQQMGGSSCMWGGIEPRSYSGAVDELRIYNRQITTAEITSISS
;
A
#
# COMPACT_ATOMS: atom_id res chain seq x y z
N MET A 1 71.63 -18.61 42.92
CA MET A 1 70.28 -18.76 43.52
C MET A 1 69.41 -19.37 42.44
N LEU A 2 69.35 -20.70 42.30
CA LEU A 2 68.30 -21.58 42.87
C LEU A 2 66.90 -21.00 42.60
N SER A 3 65.94 -21.63 41.89
CA SER A 3 65.85 -22.96 41.29
C SER A 3 64.50 -23.06 40.53
N THR A 4 64.53 -23.55 39.29
CA THR A 4 63.70 -24.59 38.62
C THR A 4 62.20 -24.83 38.93
N ILE A 5 61.32 -25.47 38.12
CA ILE A 5 60.98 -25.80 36.70
C ILE A 5 59.61 -26.58 36.81
N TRP A 6 58.79 -26.66 35.73
CA TRP A 6 57.93 -27.81 35.25
C TRP A 6 56.37 -27.74 35.30
N TRP A 7 55.79 -27.59 34.10
CA TRP A 7 54.76 -28.38 33.37
C TRP A 7 53.68 -29.25 34.06
N SER A 8 52.43 -29.01 33.62
CA SER A 8 51.30 -29.90 33.25
C SER A 8 50.98 -31.19 34.02
N VAL A 9 49.72 -31.37 34.45
CA VAL A 9 49.01 -32.67 34.42
C VAL A 9 47.50 -32.48 34.23
N LEU A 10 46.98 -33.15 33.20
CA LEU A 10 45.57 -33.48 32.97
C LEU A 10 45.17 -34.60 33.94
N GLY A 11 44.06 -34.46 34.67
CA GLY A 11 43.60 -35.49 35.60
C GLY A 11 42.09 -35.47 35.78
N LEU A 12 41.40 -36.34 35.04
CA LEU A 12 40.07 -36.85 35.40
C LEU A 12 40.10 -37.38 36.85
N VAL A 13 39.12 -36.98 37.67
CA VAL A 13 38.68 -37.80 38.80
C VAL A 13 37.15 -37.90 38.77
N LEU A 14 36.74 -39.15 38.93
CA LEU A 14 35.40 -39.70 38.89
C LEU A 14 34.43 -39.12 39.92
N ILE A 15 33.17 -39.23 39.54
CA ILE A 15 31.94 -38.97 40.27
C ILE A 15 31.88 -39.77 41.58
N SER A 16 31.51 -39.10 42.67
CA SER A 16 30.76 -39.72 43.78
C SER A 16 29.53 -38.85 44.07
N ILE A 17 28.36 -39.39 43.74
CA ILE A 17 27.04 -38.81 44.05
C ILE A 17 26.78 -39.03 45.54
N HIS A 18 26.37 -37.98 46.27
CA HIS A 18 25.37 -38.08 47.34
C HIS A 18 24.53 -36.80 47.31
N ALA A 19 23.23 -36.99 47.14
CA ALA A 19 22.21 -35.95 47.09
C ALA A 19 22.03 -35.27 48.46
N VAL A 20 21.68 -33.97 48.46
CA VAL A 20 20.35 -33.44 48.82
C VAL A 20 20.39 -31.90 48.84
N GLN A 21 19.56 -31.34 47.94
CA GLN A 21 18.90 -30.03 47.92
C GLN A 21 19.68 -28.71 47.76
N ASN A 22 19.53 -28.20 46.52
CA ASN A 22 19.40 -26.80 46.08
C ASN A 22 20.64 -25.91 46.07
N GLN A 23 21.45 -26.17 45.04
CA GLN A 23 22.50 -25.30 44.53
C GLN A 23 21.98 -23.95 44.04
N ILE A 24 22.55 -22.88 44.61
CA ILE A 24 22.88 -21.68 43.84
C ILE A 24 24.10 -22.04 42.99
N MET A 25 23.92 -22.23 41.69
CA MET A 25 25.05 -22.36 40.74
C MET A 25 25.52 -20.97 40.32
N GLN A 26 26.78 -20.69 40.61
CA GLN A 26 27.50 -19.48 40.24
C GLN A 26 27.55 -19.30 38.72
N SER A 27 27.08 -18.15 38.23
CA SER A 27 27.74 -17.42 37.16
C SER A 27 28.46 -16.23 37.80
N SER A 28 29.72 -16.01 37.42
CA SER A 28 30.50 -14.86 37.88
C SER A 28 30.04 -13.59 37.16
N LEU A 29 28.93 -13.01 37.62
CA LEU A 29 28.55 -11.62 37.38
C LEU A 29 27.63 -11.17 38.52
N ASN A 30 28.05 -10.12 39.22
CA ASN A 30 27.51 -9.71 40.51
C ASN A 30 26.13 -9.05 40.37
N LEU A 31 25.06 -9.74 40.78
CA LEU A 31 23.66 -9.27 40.77
C LEU A 31 23.24 -8.51 42.05
N LEU A 32 24.17 -7.83 42.72
CA LEU A 32 23.89 -7.16 44.00
C LEU A 32 23.98 -5.63 43.87
N ALA A 33 22.96 -5.01 43.29
CA ALA A 33 22.48 -3.66 43.67
C ALA A 33 21.18 -3.32 42.92
N PRO A 34 20.12 -2.84 43.58
CA PRO A 34 19.04 -2.13 42.90
C PRO A 34 19.60 -0.81 42.36
N GLY A 35 19.66 -0.70 41.03
CA GLY A 35 19.99 0.54 40.34
C GLY A 35 18.71 1.06 39.72
N PHE A 36 18.10 2.05 40.35
CA PHE A 36 17.15 2.91 39.65
C PHE A 36 17.93 3.72 38.65
N ASP A 37 17.25 4.09 37.55
CA ASP A 37 17.53 5.22 36.70
C ASP A 37 17.90 4.83 35.22
N PHE A 38 17.01 5.10 34.24
CA PHE A 38 17.25 5.17 32.77
C PHE A 38 16.37 6.25 32.08
N LEU A 39 16.65 6.70 30.83
CA LEU A 39 15.84 7.69 30.09
C LEU A 39 15.49 7.14 28.69
N PRO A 40 14.27 6.62 28.45
CA PRO A 40 13.87 6.00 27.18
C PRO A 40 13.54 7.02 26.08
N ALA A 41 13.57 6.57 24.82
CA ALA A 41 13.47 7.41 23.63
C ALA A 41 12.03 7.76 23.19
N ASN A 42 10.98 7.13 23.75
CA ASN A 42 9.57 7.42 23.39
C ASN A 42 8.59 7.01 24.51
N PRO A 43 7.50 7.77 24.78
CA PRO A 43 6.42 7.43 25.73
C PRO A 43 5.55 6.21 25.40
N VAL A 44 5.86 5.42 24.36
CA VAL A 44 5.09 4.25 23.93
C VAL A 44 5.94 2.99 24.06
N GLU A 45 5.84 2.27 25.17
CA GLU A 45 6.59 1.01 25.39
C GLU A 45 5.75 -0.23 24.99
N LEU A 46 6.37 -1.17 24.28
CA LEU A 46 5.80 -2.49 23.93
C LEU A 46 6.45 -3.59 24.80
N ILE A 47 5.65 -4.43 25.45
CA ILE A 47 6.10 -5.66 26.12
C ILE A 47 6.33 -6.70 25.03
N THR A 48 7.58 -7.05 24.76
CA THR A 48 7.90 -8.14 23.84
C THR A 48 7.75 -9.46 24.58
N THR A 49 6.82 -10.32 24.14
CA THR A 49 6.56 -11.63 24.76
C THR A 49 7.11 -12.76 23.89
N TYR A 50 8.01 -13.57 24.44
CA TYR A 50 8.52 -14.78 23.83
C TYR A 50 7.85 -16.01 24.46
N THR A 51 7.39 -16.94 23.64
CA THR A 51 6.86 -18.23 24.07
C THR A 51 7.89 -19.36 23.84
N GLY A 52 7.75 -20.51 24.53
CA GLY A 52 8.71 -21.62 24.48
C GLY A 52 10.03 -21.39 25.24
N MET A 53 10.06 -20.41 26.14
CA MET A 53 11.28 -19.98 26.84
C MET A 53 11.51 -20.76 28.14
N ASN A 54 12.19 -21.90 28.01
CA ASN A 54 12.32 -22.92 29.07
C ASN A 54 13.30 -22.62 30.21
N SER A 55 13.83 -21.40 30.32
CA SER A 55 14.62 -20.99 31.48
C SER A 55 14.74 -19.47 31.63
N PHE A 56 14.97 -19.04 32.88
CA PHE A 56 15.33 -17.67 33.23
C PHE A 56 16.58 -17.19 32.45
N LEU A 57 17.51 -18.10 32.14
CA LEU A 57 18.72 -17.81 31.37
C LEU A 57 18.41 -17.51 29.90
N LEU A 58 17.49 -18.25 29.26
CA LEU A 58 17.07 -17.97 27.89
C LEU A 58 16.41 -16.59 27.82
N CYS A 59 15.57 -16.26 28.81
CA CYS A 59 14.97 -14.95 28.95
C CYS A 59 15.99 -13.81 28.98
N TYR A 60 17.02 -14.00 29.80
CA TYR A 60 18.14 -13.08 29.89
C TYR A 60 18.84 -12.90 28.53
N ILE A 61 19.09 -13.99 27.80
CA ILE A 61 19.72 -13.94 26.46
C ILE A 61 18.87 -13.13 25.49
N GLN A 62 17.55 -13.34 25.45
CA GLN A 62 16.66 -12.56 24.57
C GLN A 62 16.61 -11.08 24.97
N CYS A 63 16.57 -10.78 26.26
CA CYS A 63 16.67 -9.40 26.74
C CYS A 63 17.98 -8.75 26.31
N ASN A 64 19.10 -9.47 26.42
CA ASN A 64 20.40 -8.92 26.04
C ASN A 64 20.56 -8.73 24.52
N MET A 65 19.89 -9.55 23.70
CA MET A 65 19.88 -9.39 22.24
C MET A 65 18.91 -8.29 21.77
N ASN A 66 17.91 -7.94 22.57
CA ASN A 66 17.01 -6.84 22.28
C ASN A 66 17.65 -5.52 22.80
N PRO A 67 18.07 -4.60 21.90
CA PRO A 67 18.77 -3.37 22.30
C PRO A 67 17.91 -2.43 23.16
N LEU A 68 16.60 -2.65 23.23
CA LEU A 68 15.65 -1.88 24.00
C LEU A 68 15.29 -2.55 25.35
N CYS A 69 15.51 -3.85 25.51
CA CYS A 69 15.18 -4.54 26.76
C CYS A 69 16.10 -4.13 27.91
N ARG A 70 15.51 -3.92 29.09
CA ARG A 70 16.21 -3.52 30.31
C ARG A 70 15.89 -4.45 31.49
N THR A 71 14.69 -5.01 31.53
CA THR A 71 14.30 -6.01 32.53
C THR A 71 13.40 -7.08 31.90
N PHE A 72 13.31 -8.26 32.49
CA PHE A 72 12.41 -9.30 32.02
C PHE A 72 11.66 -10.03 33.14
N VAL A 73 10.57 -10.70 32.76
CA VAL A 73 9.78 -11.55 33.65
C VAL A 73 9.70 -12.96 33.05
N SER A 74 9.96 -13.97 33.87
CA SER A 74 9.81 -15.39 33.48
C SER A 74 8.91 -16.14 34.45
N ASP A 75 8.08 -17.03 33.93
CA ASP A 75 7.21 -17.91 34.73
C ASP A 75 8.04 -18.89 35.59
N ILE A 76 7.73 -18.98 36.88
CA ILE A 76 8.40 -19.89 37.84
C ILE A 76 7.82 -21.31 37.84
N VAL A 77 6.57 -21.48 37.40
CA VAL A 77 5.81 -22.74 37.43
C VAL A 77 5.88 -23.45 36.08
N LEU A 78 5.80 -22.71 34.98
CA LEU A 78 5.88 -23.22 33.61
C LEU A 78 6.76 -22.26 32.79
N PRO A 79 8.11 -22.39 32.82
CA PRO A 79 9.01 -21.51 32.09
C PRO A 79 8.77 -21.71 30.60
N SER A 80 7.82 -20.98 30.06
CA SER A 80 7.43 -21.06 28.66
C SER A 80 7.11 -19.68 28.13
N VAL A 81 7.06 -18.67 29.00
CA VAL A 81 6.77 -17.30 28.64
C VAL A 81 7.84 -16.39 29.25
N CYS A 82 8.47 -15.61 28.38
CA CYS A 82 9.38 -14.55 28.73
C CYS A 82 8.83 -13.21 28.30
N ARG A 83 8.77 -12.23 29.20
CA ARG A 83 8.34 -10.87 28.87
C ARG A 83 9.50 -9.91 29.04
N LEU A 84 9.88 -9.26 27.96
CA LEU A 84 10.89 -8.22 27.95
C LEU A 84 10.22 -6.87 28.16
N TYR A 85 10.72 -6.11 29.12
CA TYR A 85 10.28 -4.77 29.44
C TYR A 85 11.40 -3.79 29.14
N GLU A 86 11.01 -2.64 28.63
CA GLU A 86 11.90 -1.56 28.24
C GLU A 86 12.00 -0.47 29.35
N GLY A 87 11.32 -0.68 30.51
CA GLY A 87 11.23 0.24 31.66
C GLY A 87 11.07 -0.40 33.06
N SER A 88 10.68 0.39 34.08
CA SER A 88 10.57 -0.05 35.49
C SER A 88 9.41 -1.01 35.71
N ILE A 89 9.73 -2.12 36.38
CA ILE A 89 8.82 -3.25 36.57
C ILE A 89 7.78 -2.98 37.67
N ASP A 90 8.14 -2.21 38.70
CA ASP A 90 7.33 -2.09 39.93
C ASP A 90 6.22 -1.04 39.82
N THR A 91 6.45 0.01 39.04
CA THR A 91 5.55 1.17 38.97
C THR A 91 4.93 1.37 37.59
N GLY A 92 5.47 0.72 36.55
CA GLY A 92 5.10 1.02 35.16
C GLY A 92 5.37 2.47 34.75
N THR A 93 6.13 3.22 35.53
CA THR A 93 6.45 4.64 35.30
C THR A 93 7.93 4.84 35.06
N ILE A 94 8.25 5.87 34.28
CA ILE A 94 9.61 6.29 33.90
C ILE A 94 10.41 6.67 35.16
N VAL A 95 11.58 6.07 35.38
CA VAL A 95 12.51 6.43 36.48
C VAL A 95 13.89 6.75 35.89
N LYS A 96 14.46 7.93 36.20
CA LYS A 96 15.45 8.67 35.39
C LYS A 96 16.93 8.42 35.71
N ALA A 97 17.74 7.96 34.73
CA ALA A 97 19.21 7.58 34.72
C ALA A 97 20.23 8.39 35.55
N SER A 98 20.93 7.72 36.49
CA SER A 98 22.11 8.21 37.21
C SER A 98 23.41 7.57 36.71
N SER A 99 23.35 6.54 35.84
CA SER A 99 24.51 5.82 35.29
C SER A 99 24.44 5.64 33.76
N LEU A 100 25.62 5.60 33.11
CA LEU A 100 25.81 5.41 31.65
C LEU A 100 25.85 3.93 31.21
N THR A 101 25.74 2.97 32.12
CA THR A 101 25.75 1.52 31.79
C THR A 101 24.39 0.88 31.99
N SER A 102 23.87 0.20 30.96
CA SER A 102 22.61 -0.54 31.00
C SER A 102 22.80 -1.85 31.78
N ARG A 103 22.02 -2.07 32.83
CA ARG A 103 22.02 -3.31 33.62
C ARG A 103 20.72 -4.07 33.35
N VAL A 104 20.82 -5.36 33.02
CA VAL A 104 19.66 -6.23 32.80
C VAL A 104 19.26 -6.87 34.15
N GLY A 105 17.99 -6.69 34.55
CA GLY A 105 17.38 -7.34 35.71
C GLY A 105 16.29 -8.37 35.32
N GLY A 106 15.91 -9.27 36.22
CA GLY A 106 14.83 -10.22 35.96
C GLY A 106 14.04 -10.60 37.22
N LEU A 107 12.73 -10.84 37.06
CA LEU A 107 11.83 -11.28 38.13
C LEU A 107 11.09 -12.57 37.78
N TYR A 108 10.73 -13.35 38.81
CA TYR A 108 9.81 -14.46 38.68
C TYR A 108 8.35 -13.98 38.66
N TYR A 109 7.56 -14.56 37.77
CA TYR A 109 6.12 -14.33 37.67
C TYR A 109 5.32 -15.45 38.32
N TYR A 110 4.27 -15.06 39.05
CA TYR A 110 3.31 -15.95 39.70
C TYR A 110 1.94 -15.81 39.01
N PRO A 111 1.48 -16.84 38.27
CA PRO A 111 0.19 -16.81 37.59
C PRO A 111 -1.00 -16.49 38.49
N SER A 112 -0.93 -16.88 39.77
CA SER A 112 -1.97 -16.63 40.76
C SER A 112 -2.26 -15.15 41.01
N LEU A 113 -1.38 -14.24 40.58
CA LEU A 113 -1.62 -12.80 40.66
C LEU A 113 -2.73 -12.33 39.68
N TYR A 114 -3.09 -13.12 38.67
CA TYR A 114 -4.21 -12.81 37.78
C TYR A 114 -5.55 -13.45 38.19
N ASP A 115 -5.56 -14.33 39.20
CA ASP A 115 -6.78 -15.03 39.66
C ASP A 115 -7.87 -14.07 40.14
N VAL A 116 -7.47 -12.88 40.57
CA VAL A 116 -8.37 -11.81 41.04
C VAL A 116 -8.92 -10.93 39.91
N TYR A 117 -8.55 -11.18 38.65
CA TYR A 117 -9.07 -10.43 37.50
C TYR A 117 -10.60 -10.45 37.48
N ASN A 118 -11.22 -9.29 37.23
CA ASN A 118 -12.67 -9.09 37.23
C ASN A 118 -13.37 -9.33 38.60
N GLN A 119 -12.61 -9.44 39.70
CA GLN A 119 -13.15 -9.47 41.06
C GLN A 119 -13.18 -8.06 41.67
N MET A 120 -14.01 -7.86 42.70
CA MET A 120 -14.09 -6.59 43.41
C MET A 120 -12.77 -6.25 44.11
N CYS A 121 -12.40 -4.97 44.08
CA CYS A 121 -11.19 -4.44 44.72
C CYS A 121 -11.51 -3.14 45.47
N ASP A 122 -10.70 -2.83 46.48
CA ASP A 122 -10.77 -1.56 47.21
C ASP A 122 -9.79 -0.56 46.57
N PRO A 123 -10.27 0.54 45.96
CA PRO A 123 -9.41 1.53 45.32
C PRO A 123 -8.54 2.32 46.32
N HIS A 124 -8.82 2.24 47.62
CA HIS A 124 -8.05 2.90 48.68
C HIS A 124 -6.89 2.06 49.23
N VAL A 125 -6.77 0.80 48.82
CA VAL A 125 -5.62 -0.05 49.15
C VAL A 125 -4.61 0.05 48.01
N LEU A 126 -3.38 0.48 48.33
CA LEU A 126 -2.26 0.45 47.38
C LEU A 126 -2.14 -0.97 46.81
N SER A 127 -2.43 -1.11 45.52
CA SER A 127 -2.30 -2.37 44.80
C SER A 127 -0.90 -2.95 45.00
N SER A 128 -0.79 -4.09 45.68
CA SER A 128 0.42 -4.90 45.69
C SER A 128 0.59 -5.69 44.38
N ASN A 129 -0.38 -5.59 43.47
CA ASN A 129 -0.44 -6.35 42.24
C ASN A 129 -0.08 -5.45 41.05
N ARG A 130 1.19 -5.47 40.66
CA ARG A 130 1.73 -4.75 39.50
C ARG A 130 1.16 -5.19 38.14
N TYR A 131 0.36 -6.25 38.10
CA TYR A 131 -0.20 -6.80 36.87
C TYR A 131 -1.66 -6.42 36.62
N LEU A 132 -2.35 -5.93 37.65
CA LEU A 132 -3.76 -5.53 37.63
C LEU A 132 -3.93 -4.22 38.40
N ILE A 133 -4.74 -3.32 37.87
CA ILE A 133 -5.11 -2.08 38.56
C ILE A 133 -6.53 -2.20 39.09
N CYS A 134 -6.78 -1.59 40.24
CA CYS A 134 -8.14 -1.42 40.73
C CYS A 134 -8.75 -0.19 40.04
N PHE A 135 -9.69 -0.41 39.14
CA PHE A 135 -10.39 0.64 38.40
C PHE A 135 -11.89 0.39 38.49
N ASP A 136 -12.67 1.42 38.84
CA ASP A 136 -14.11 1.30 39.10
C ASP A 136 -14.49 0.15 40.06
N ASN A 137 -13.70 -0.03 41.13
CA ASN A 137 -13.86 -1.08 42.15
C ASN A 137 -13.72 -2.52 41.62
N VAL A 138 -13.12 -2.72 40.44
CA VAL A 138 -12.84 -4.04 39.87
C VAL A 138 -11.38 -4.14 39.45
N TRP A 139 -10.76 -5.30 39.68
CA TRP A 139 -9.41 -5.58 39.16
C TRP A 139 -9.45 -5.72 37.63
N GLN A 140 -8.78 -4.79 36.95
CA GLN A 140 -8.71 -4.73 35.50
C GLN A 140 -7.26 -4.66 35.01
N CYS A 141 -7.08 -4.84 33.70
CA CYS A 141 -5.79 -4.66 33.08
C CYS A 141 -5.35 -3.19 33.14
N PRO A 142 -4.05 -2.91 33.36
CA PRO A 142 -3.49 -1.57 33.26
C PRO A 142 -3.79 -0.89 31.92
N THR A 143 -3.74 0.44 31.88
CA THR A 143 -3.87 1.23 30.65
C THR A 143 -2.92 0.71 29.55
N THR A 144 -3.36 0.70 28.30
CA THR A 144 -2.63 0.17 27.12
C THR A 144 -2.39 -1.35 27.11
N THR A 145 -3.04 -2.09 28.01
CA THR A 145 -3.05 -3.56 28.02
C THR A 145 -4.48 -4.09 27.99
N PHE A 146 -4.66 -5.35 27.60
CA PHE A 146 -5.97 -6.01 27.54
C PHE A 146 -5.88 -7.46 28.03
N TRP A 147 -7.02 -7.98 28.47
CA TRP A 147 -7.12 -9.36 28.92
C TRP A 147 -7.25 -10.31 27.73
N ASN A 148 -6.30 -11.24 27.58
CA ASN A 148 -6.35 -12.23 26.50
C ASN A 148 -7.08 -13.54 26.88
N GLY A 149 -7.69 -13.62 28.07
CA GLY A 149 -8.28 -14.83 28.62
C GLY A 149 -7.51 -15.46 29.76
N SER A 150 -6.21 -15.17 29.91
CA SER A 150 -5.37 -15.71 30.98
C SER A 150 -4.54 -14.67 31.71
N MET A 151 -4.18 -13.57 31.04
CA MET A 151 -3.37 -12.50 31.60
C MET A 151 -3.56 -11.19 30.84
N CYS A 152 -3.12 -10.09 31.44
CA CYS A 152 -3.01 -8.83 30.72
C CYS A 152 -1.81 -8.86 29.77
N VAL A 153 -2.05 -8.56 28.50
CA VAL A 153 -1.06 -8.44 27.42
C VAL A 153 -1.17 -7.06 26.79
N ASN A 154 -0.13 -6.64 26.08
CA ASN A 154 -0.14 -5.32 25.45
C ASN A 154 -1.19 -5.20 24.37
N GLN A 155 -1.80 -4.01 24.32
CA GLN A 155 -2.49 -3.57 23.13
C GLN A 155 -1.47 -3.32 22.01
N VAL A 156 -1.83 -3.71 20.81
CA VAL A 156 -0.95 -3.67 19.63
C VAL A 156 -1.23 -2.41 18.78
N TYR A 157 -0.25 -2.05 17.94
CA TYR A 157 -0.22 -0.77 17.23
C TYR A 157 -0.84 -0.87 15.83
N TYR A 158 -0.83 0.23 15.08
CA TYR A 158 -1.41 0.27 13.74
C TYR A 158 -0.78 -0.80 12.83
N GLY A 159 -1.62 -1.64 12.21
CA GLY A 159 -1.21 -2.72 11.31
C GLY A 159 -0.91 -4.07 11.99
N ASP A 160 -0.87 -4.13 13.31
CA ASP A 160 -0.63 -5.38 14.05
C ASP A 160 -1.89 -6.25 14.12
N SER A 161 -1.71 -7.56 14.22
CA SER A 161 -2.80 -8.54 14.30
C SER A 161 -3.57 -8.44 15.62
N CYS A 162 -4.90 -8.51 15.53
CA CYS A 162 -5.81 -8.39 16.64
C CYS A 162 -6.97 -9.39 16.51
N THR A 163 -7.51 -9.80 17.65
CA THR A 163 -8.69 -10.70 17.71
C THR A 163 -9.95 -10.00 18.18
N MET A 164 -9.80 -8.82 18.80
CA MET A 164 -10.89 -8.01 19.35
C MET A 164 -10.46 -6.56 19.47
N ASN A 165 -11.42 -5.63 19.53
CA ASN A 165 -11.12 -4.19 19.64
C ASN A 165 -10.25 -3.84 20.85
N ALA A 166 -10.45 -4.51 21.97
CA ALA A 166 -9.64 -4.29 23.18
C ALA A 166 -8.16 -4.62 22.95
N ALA A 167 -7.82 -5.42 21.93
CA ALA A 167 -6.44 -5.75 21.60
C ALA A 167 -5.69 -4.60 20.92
N CYS A 168 -6.38 -3.58 20.42
CA CYS A 168 -5.77 -2.45 19.74
C CYS A 168 -5.56 -1.27 20.68
N ARG A 169 -4.60 -0.38 20.35
CA ARG A 169 -4.40 0.88 21.08
C ARG A 169 -5.54 1.86 20.83
N GLN A 170 -6.62 1.68 21.59
CA GLN A 170 -7.85 2.47 21.48
C GLN A 170 -7.65 3.94 21.92
N ASP A 171 -6.68 4.21 22.79
CA ASP A 171 -6.32 5.55 23.26
C ASP A 171 -5.77 6.45 22.13
N ILE A 172 -5.28 5.86 21.05
CA ILE A 172 -4.89 6.58 19.82
C ILE A 172 -5.86 6.32 18.66
N GLY A 173 -7.08 5.85 18.97
CA GLY A 173 -8.18 5.70 18.02
C GLY A 173 -8.12 4.47 17.10
N LEU A 174 -7.30 3.46 17.45
CA LEU A 174 -7.28 2.19 16.71
C LEU A 174 -8.41 1.25 17.16
N GLN A 175 -8.92 0.49 16.21
CA GLN A 175 -9.89 -0.58 16.41
C GLN A 175 -9.46 -1.82 15.64
N CYS A 176 -9.93 -2.98 16.08
CA CYS A 176 -9.67 -4.23 15.39
C CYS A 176 -10.62 -4.36 14.22
N SER A 177 -10.07 -4.37 13.00
CA SER A 177 -10.87 -4.60 11.81
C SER A 177 -11.47 -5.99 11.83
N SER A 178 -12.79 -6.10 11.65
CA SER A 178 -13.46 -7.39 11.44
C SER A 178 -12.98 -8.09 10.17
N ASP A 179 -12.59 -7.31 9.17
CA ASP A 179 -12.30 -7.80 7.82
C ASP A 179 -10.83 -8.17 7.68
N CYS A 180 -9.95 -7.43 8.35
CA CYS A 180 -8.50 -7.58 8.25
C CYS A 180 -7.87 -8.27 9.48
N GLN A 181 -8.59 -8.35 10.62
CA GLN A 181 -8.02 -8.76 11.91
C GLN A 181 -6.72 -8.02 12.25
N LYS A 182 -6.62 -6.75 11.84
CA LYS A 182 -5.53 -5.83 12.19
C LYS A 182 -6.06 -4.57 12.86
N CYS A 183 -5.23 -3.97 13.70
CA CYS A 183 -5.54 -2.69 14.32
C CYS A 183 -5.40 -1.56 13.30
N ILE A 184 -6.53 -0.93 12.96
CA ILE A 184 -6.59 0.17 11.99
C ILE A 184 -7.43 1.31 12.55
N CYS A 185 -7.37 2.47 11.91
CA CYS A 185 -8.29 3.56 12.24
C CYS A 185 -9.72 3.18 11.86
N ASN A 186 -10.68 3.77 12.56
CA ASN A 186 -12.07 3.70 12.12
C ASN A 186 -12.26 4.34 10.74
N SER A 187 -13.38 4.06 10.07
CA SER A 187 -13.65 4.55 8.71
C SER A 187 -13.74 6.08 8.60
N THR A 188 -13.76 6.80 9.71
CA THR A 188 -13.86 8.27 9.79
C THR A 188 -12.55 8.94 10.21
N ALA A 189 -11.47 8.18 10.43
CA ALA A 189 -10.16 8.67 10.81
C ALA A 189 -9.06 8.04 9.96
N SER A 190 -7.93 8.74 9.86
CA SER A 190 -6.75 8.28 9.14
C SER A 190 -5.54 8.22 10.06
N TRP A 191 -4.62 7.31 9.75
CA TRP A 191 -3.39 7.13 10.50
C TRP A 191 -2.36 8.17 10.07
N ASN A 192 -1.93 9.05 10.98
CA ASN A 192 -0.95 10.10 10.69
C ASN A 192 0.49 9.73 11.11
N ASN A 193 0.79 8.44 11.26
CA ASN A 193 2.00 7.87 11.86
C ASN A 193 2.10 7.93 13.40
N THR A 194 1.16 8.58 14.08
CA THR A 194 1.16 8.69 15.56
C THR A 194 -0.18 8.38 16.22
N SER A 195 -1.30 8.75 15.59
CA SER A 195 -2.65 8.47 16.05
C SER A 195 -3.66 8.49 14.91
N CYS A 196 -4.85 7.93 15.16
CA CYS A 196 -6.00 8.10 14.30
C CYS A 196 -6.62 9.47 14.53
N VAL A 197 -6.53 10.33 13.51
CA VAL A 197 -7.05 11.70 13.57
C VAL A 197 -8.39 11.81 12.85
N ILE A 198 -9.41 12.24 13.59
CA ILE A 198 -10.75 12.56 13.06
C ILE A 198 -10.70 13.98 12.46
N GLY A 199 -11.27 14.17 11.27
CA GLY A 199 -11.44 15.50 10.69
C GLY A 199 -10.30 15.97 9.78
N GLN A 200 -9.31 15.14 9.50
CA GLN A 200 -8.63 15.18 8.23
C GLN A 200 -9.29 14.08 7.40
N THR A 201 -10.21 14.45 6.49
CA THR A 201 -10.58 13.55 5.40
C THR A 201 -9.32 13.42 4.54
N VAL A 202 -8.38 12.60 5.01
CA VAL A 202 -7.28 12.12 4.19
C VAL A 202 -8.00 11.23 3.21
N CYS A 203 -8.16 11.76 2.00
CA CYS A 203 -8.68 11.01 0.89
C CYS A 203 -7.48 10.19 0.38
N PRO A 204 -7.18 9.01 0.97
CA PRO A 204 -5.86 8.40 0.87
C PRO A 204 -5.60 7.85 -0.53
N SER A 205 -6.67 7.72 -1.32
CA SER A 205 -6.68 7.12 -2.63
C SER A 205 -7.92 7.55 -3.41
N SER A 206 -7.78 7.71 -4.71
CA SER A 206 -8.81 7.82 -5.74
C SER A 206 -9.66 6.56 -5.90
N LYS A 207 -10.16 5.98 -4.79
CA LYS A 207 -11.03 4.81 -4.77
C LYS A 207 -12.50 5.21 -4.57
N PRO A 208 -13.47 4.49 -5.15
CA PRO A 208 -14.90 4.83 -5.01
C PRO A 208 -15.41 4.78 -3.57
N SER A 209 -14.75 4.01 -2.70
CA SER A 209 -15.08 3.93 -1.28
C SER A 209 -14.56 5.12 -0.45
N ASP A 210 -13.75 6.00 -1.04
CA ASP A 210 -13.21 7.17 -0.36
C ASP A 210 -14.33 8.22 -0.16
N PRO A 211 -14.51 8.76 1.07
CA PRO A 211 -15.56 9.74 1.37
C PRO A 211 -15.47 11.05 0.56
N CYS A 212 -14.34 11.33 -0.10
CA CYS A 212 -14.16 12.52 -0.93
C CYS A 212 -14.67 12.36 -2.37
N VAL A 213 -15.09 11.16 -2.74
CA VAL A 213 -15.54 10.80 -4.09
C VAL A 213 -17.04 10.98 -4.16
N ALA A 214 -17.49 11.87 -5.04
CA ALA A 214 -18.91 12.04 -5.30
C ALA A 214 -19.44 10.88 -6.14
N ALA A 215 -18.74 10.54 -7.23
CA ALA A 215 -19.19 9.55 -8.18
C ALA A 215 -18.02 8.92 -8.94
N TYR A 216 -18.20 7.68 -9.34
CA TYR A 216 -17.27 6.95 -10.20
C TYR A 216 -18.02 6.06 -11.20
N TRP A 217 -17.84 6.32 -12.49
CA TRP A 217 -18.39 5.50 -13.58
C TRP A 217 -17.25 4.77 -14.32
N PRO A 218 -17.07 3.47 -14.08
CA PRO A 218 -16.14 2.64 -14.86
C PRO A 218 -16.52 2.58 -16.33
N LEU A 219 -17.84 2.56 -16.62
CA LEU A 219 -18.40 2.41 -17.97
C LEU A 219 -18.11 1.04 -18.61
N ASP A 220 -18.04 -0.01 -17.77
CA ASP A 220 -17.82 -1.40 -18.17
C ASP A 220 -19.07 -2.12 -18.70
N GLY A 221 -19.84 -1.45 -19.57
CA GLY A 221 -21.07 -2.01 -20.17
C GLY A 221 -22.38 -1.48 -19.58
N ASN A 222 -22.33 -0.59 -18.60
CA ASN A 222 -23.48 0.14 -18.06
C ASN A 222 -23.07 1.56 -17.59
N ALA A 223 -24.04 2.38 -17.18
CA ALA A 223 -23.81 3.73 -16.64
C ALA A 223 -23.98 3.82 -15.12
N ASN A 224 -23.83 2.70 -14.40
CA ASN A 224 -23.95 2.71 -12.95
C ASN A 224 -22.71 3.37 -12.31
N ASP A 225 -22.97 4.13 -11.26
CA ASP A 225 -21.97 4.73 -10.41
C ASP A 225 -21.61 3.74 -9.29
N LEU A 226 -20.31 3.45 -9.10
CA LEU A 226 -19.88 2.50 -8.06
C LEU A 226 -19.94 3.07 -6.64
N THR A 227 -20.07 4.39 -6.45
CA THR A 227 -20.44 4.94 -5.14
C THR A 227 -21.93 4.74 -4.85
N ASN A 228 -22.71 4.35 -5.88
CA ASN A 228 -24.14 4.10 -5.86
C ASN A 228 -24.98 5.32 -5.41
N THR A 229 -24.52 6.53 -5.75
CA THR A 229 -25.22 7.79 -5.42
C THR A 229 -25.73 8.51 -6.67
N HIS A 230 -25.03 8.38 -7.80
CA HIS A 230 -25.28 9.10 -9.04
C HIS A 230 -25.32 8.17 -10.27
N ASN A 231 -26.17 7.12 -10.22
CA ASN A 231 -26.36 6.22 -11.37
C ASN A 231 -26.86 6.98 -12.62
N GLY A 232 -26.26 6.70 -13.76
CA GLY A 232 -26.59 7.29 -15.04
C GLY A 232 -27.67 6.53 -15.82
N THR A 233 -28.34 7.24 -16.72
CA THR A 233 -29.35 6.70 -17.63
C THR A 233 -28.98 7.02 -19.07
N PHE A 234 -29.14 6.06 -19.98
CA PHE A 234 -28.85 6.29 -21.39
C PHE A 234 -29.97 7.10 -22.06
N VAL A 235 -29.57 8.11 -22.84
CA VAL A 235 -30.45 8.83 -23.75
C VAL A 235 -29.96 8.58 -25.18
N GLY A 236 -30.78 7.86 -25.94
CA GLY A 236 -30.40 7.32 -27.26
C GLY A 236 -29.65 5.99 -27.16
N ASN A 237 -29.01 5.59 -28.26
CA ASN A 237 -28.31 4.32 -28.36
C ASN A 237 -26.80 4.54 -28.20
N LEU A 238 -26.26 4.11 -27.06
CA LEU A 238 -24.81 4.06 -26.83
C LEU A 238 -24.32 2.61 -26.91
N SER A 239 -23.08 2.43 -27.35
CA SER A 239 -22.42 1.12 -27.45
C SER A 239 -21.14 1.10 -26.64
N PHE A 240 -20.63 -0.10 -26.33
CA PHE A 240 -19.41 -0.27 -25.52
C PHE A 240 -18.37 -1.08 -26.29
N THR A 241 -17.12 -0.63 -26.27
CA THR A 241 -15.96 -1.28 -26.91
C THR A 241 -14.86 -1.56 -25.88
N MET A 242 -13.69 -2.07 -26.29
CA MET A 242 -12.52 -2.17 -25.42
C MET A 242 -12.06 -0.78 -24.96
N GLY A 243 -11.94 -0.61 -23.64
CA GLY A 243 -11.57 0.64 -22.99
C GLY A 243 -10.07 0.80 -22.75
N TYR A 244 -9.74 1.81 -21.96
CA TYR A 244 -8.42 1.91 -21.34
C TYR A 244 -8.27 0.81 -20.28
N ILE A 245 -9.31 0.63 -19.46
CA ILE A 245 -9.55 -0.53 -18.60
C ILE A 245 -10.81 -1.23 -19.14
N ASP A 246 -10.79 -2.56 -19.21
CA ASP A 246 -11.95 -3.38 -19.59
C ASP A 246 -12.77 -2.83 -20.78
N ARG A 247 -13.90 -2.14 -20.54
CA ARG A 247 -14.73 -1.55 -21.60
C ARG A 247 -14.90 -0.04 -21.42
N ALA A 248 -14.99 0.65 -22.55
CA ALA A 248 -15.33 2.07 -22.60
C ALA A 248 -16.67 2.31 -23.30
N ILE A 249 -17.35 3.38 -22.90
CA ILE A 249 -18.50 3.89 -23.65
C ILE A 249 -18.02 4.47 -24.98
N GLN A 250 -18.71 4.17 -26.07
CA GLN A 250 -18.55 4.84 -27.35
C GLN A 250 -19.58 5.96 -27.47
N CYS A 251 -19.11 7.18 -27.30
CA CYS A 251 -19.85 8.40 -27.53
C CYS A 251 -19.88 8.70 -29.04
N SER A 252 -21.07 8.85 -29.62
CA SER A 252 -21.21 9.32 -31.00
C SER A 252 -22.57 10.00 -31.24
N GLY A 253 -22.58 11.01 -32.11
CA GLY A 253 -23.81 11.72 -32.49
C GLY A 253 -24.45 12.45 -31.31
N THR A 254 -25.76 12.26 -31.12
CA THR A 254 -26.54 12.96 -30.10
C THR A 254 -26.84 12.13 -28.86
N ALA A 255 -26.34 10.89 -28.78
CA ALA A 255 -26.57 10.00 -27.65
C ALA A 255 -25.67 10.38 -26.46
N TYR A 256 -26.18 10.30 -25.24
CA TYR A 256 -25.47 10.73 -24.03
C TYR A 256 -25.95 9.98 -22.79
N ILE A 257 -25.16 10.03 -21.72
CA ILE A 257 -25.57 9.54 -20.40
C ILE A 257 -26.09 10.73 -19.60
N ASN A 258 -27.25 10.57 -18.98
CA ASN A 258 -27.87 11.55 -18.12
C ASN A 258 -27.79 11.12 -16.65
N VAL A 259 -27.24 11.99 -15.81
CA VAL A 259 -26.93 11.73 -14.41
C VAL A 259 -27.59 12.81 -13.55
N SER A 260 -27.93 12.47 -12.29
CA SER A 260 -28.47 13.43 -11.33
C SER A 260 -27.48 14.58 -11.04
N TYR A 261 -28.00 15.68 -10.48
CA TYR A 261 -27.19 16.84 -10.09
C TYR A 261 -26.13 16.47 -9.05
N ILE A 262 -24.92 17.00 -9.21
CA ILE A 262 -23.85 16.93 -8.20
C ILE A 262 -23.56 18.35 -7.72
N ASP A 263 -23.62 18.58 -6.41
CA ASP A 263 -23.45 19.93 -5.86
C ASP A 263 -22.01 20.43 -5.92
N PHE A 264 -21.71 21.27 -6.91
CA PHE A 264 -20.44 21.99 -7.04
C PHE A 264 -20.54 23.47 -6.64
N TYR A 265 -21.71 23.96 -6.21
CA TYR A 265 -21.95 25.37 -5.90
C TYR A 265 -20.95 25.89 -4.85
N ARG A 266 -20.08 26.83 -5.26
CA ARG A 266 -19.02 27.42 -4.39
C ARG A 266 -18.14 26.36 -3.69
N ARG A 267 -17.88 25.23 -4.36
CA ARG A 267 -17.03 24.15 -3.83
C ARG A 267 -15.83 23.91 -4.75
N SER A 268 -14.76 23.39 -4.15
CA SER A 268 -13.66 22.84 -4.93
C SER A 268 -14.06 21.47 -5.46
N PHE A 269 -13.57 21.09 -6.63
CA PHE A 269 -13.80 19.76 -7.19
C PHE A 269 -12.71 19.36 -8.18
N THR A 270 -12.64 18.06 -8.44
CA THR A 270 -11.85 17.47 -9.52
C THR A 270 -12.73 16.51 -10.30
N ILE A 271 -12.73 16.65 -11.63
CA ILE A 271 -13.33 15.70 -12.56
C ILE A 271 -12.21 15.21 -13.48
N GLU A 272 -12.01 13.90 -13.54
CA GLU A 272 -11.00 13.28 -14.39
C GLU A 272 -11.49 11.99 -15.01
N PHE A 273 -10.91 11.62 -16.14
CA PHE A 273 -11.30 10.44 -16.90
C PHE A 273 -10.29 10.13 -18.00
N TRP A 274 -10.36 8.90 -18.51
CA TRP A 274 -9.70 8.50 -19.73
C TRP A 274 -10.59 8.77 -20.94
N PHE A 275 -10.02 9.28 -22.03
CA PHE A 275 -10.73 9.39 -23.30
C PHE A 275 -9.83 9.10 -24.50
N TYR A 276 -10.45 8.67 -25.60
CA TYR A 276 -9.80 8.37 -26.87
C TYR A 276 -10.64 8.97 -28.00
N ILE A 277 -10.02 9.67 -28.95
CA ILE A 277 -10.73 10.25 -30.10
C ILE A 277 -10.27 9.59 -31.39
N ASN A 278 -11.23 9.07 -32.17
CA ASN A 278 -10.96 8.52 -33.51
C ASN A 278 -10.68 9.64 -34.52
N ASN A 279 -11.66 10.52 -34.70
CA ASN A 279 -11.64 11.54 -35.76
C ASN A 279 -12.01 12.89 -35.16
N ARG A 280 -11.02 13.72 -34.83
CA ARG A 280 -11.23 15.12 -34.48
C ARG A 280 -11.85 15.88 -35.65
N THR A 281 -12.65 16.88 -35.32
CA THR A 281 -13.13 17.92 -36.25
C THR A 281 -12.53 19.25 -35.82
N SER A 282 -12.66 20.32 -36.61
CA SER A 282 -12.29 21.67 -36.16
C SER A 282 -13.33 22.32 -35.25
N ALA A 283 -14.43 21.63 -34.95
CA ALA A 283 -15.47 22.09 -34.05
C ALA A 283 -15.18 21.67 -32.61
N ASN A 284 -15.71 22.44 -31.65
CA ASN A 284 -15.63 22.10 -30.25
C ASN A 284 -16.26 20.73 -29.97
N ILE A 285 -15.65 19.97 -29.07
CA ILE A 285 -16.11 18.65 -28.64
C ILE A 285 -16.45 18.75 -27.15
N GLY A 286 -17.72 18.58 -26.80
CA GLY A 286 -18.14 18.46 -25.41
C GLY A 286 -18.01 17.01 -24.92
N LEU A 287 -17.35 16.79 -23.79
CA LEU A 287 -17.18 15.46 -23.20
C LEU A 287 -18.08 15.27 -21.97
N LEU A 288 -18.13 16.29 -21.11
CA LEU A 288 -18.95 16.31 -19.90
C LEU A 288 -19.48 17.73 -19.65
N GLY A 289 -20.66 17.86 -19.06
CA GLY A 289 -21.13 19.17 -18.59
C GLY A 289 -22.25 19.10 -17.56
N GLU A 290 -22.55 20.26 -17.00
CA GLU A 290 -23.68 20.56 -16.12
C GLU A 290 -24.09 22.01 -16.38
N CYS A 291 -25.38 22.34 -16.35
CA CYS A 291 -25.81 23.73 -16.49
C CYS A 291 -27.15 23.93 -15.85
N MET A 292 -27.22 25.00 -15.06
CA MET A 292 -28.46 25.51 -14.50
C MET A 292 -29.25 26.28 -15.57
N HIS A 293 -28.59 27.24 -16.21
CA HIS A 293 -29.10 28.07 -17.31
C HIS A 293 -27.94 28.87 -17.93
N GLY A 294 -28.05 29.31 -19.19
CA GLY A 294 -26.97 29.99 -19.92
C GLY A 294 -26.67 31.42 -19.41
N SER A 295 -25.93 31.52 -18.31
CA SER A 295 -25.43 32.75 -17.71
C SER A 295 -24.00 32.53 -17.21
N THR A 296 -23.25 33.61 -16.99
CA THR A 296 -21.89 33.52 -16.46
C THR A 296 -21.87 32.72 -15.16
N ASP A 297 -20.87 31.84 -15.04
CA ASP A 297 -20.58 31.00 -13.88
C ASP A 297 -21.59 29.88 -13.57
N THR A 298 -22.64 29.67 -14.37
CA THR A 298 -23.72 28.72 -14.06
C THR A 298 -23.73 27.44 -14.91
N CYS A 299 -22.76 27.25 -15.81
CA CYS A 299 -22.66 26.05 -16.64
C CYS A 299 -21.23 25.52 -16.78
N LEU A 300 -20.99 24.37 -16.18
CA LEU A 300 -19.78 23.59 -16.33
C LEU A 300 -19.75 22.93 -17.72
N HIS A 301 -18.70 23.19 -18.48
CA HIS A 301 -18.46 22.48 -19.73
C HIS A 301 -17.00 22.06 -19.85
N LEU A 302 -16.80 20.76 -20.03
CA LEU A 302 -15.52 20.09 -20.14
C LEU A 302 -15.40 19.44 -21.51
N GLY A 303 -14.27 19.62 -22.16
CA GLY A 303 -14.04 19.04 -23.48
C GLY A 303 -12.83 19.60 -24.17
N LEU A 304 -12.92 19.71 -25.50
CA LEU A 304 -11.89 20.27 -26.36
C LEU A 304 -12.46 21.45 -27.14
N SER A 305 -11.88 22.64 -26.99
CA SER A 305 -12.07 23.73 -27.95
C SER A 305 -11.35 23.39 -29.24
N ASP A 306 -11.81 23.90 -30.39
CA ASP A 306 -11.25 23.65 -31.73
C ASP A 306 -11.12 22.17 -32.14
N GLY A 307 -11.69 21.27 -31.31
CA GLY A 307 -11.60 19.83 -31.41
C GLY A 307 -10.27 19.24 -30.95
N SER A 308 -9.31 20.04 -30.46
CA SER A 308 -8.00 19.55 -30.02
C SER A 308 -7.49 20.11 -28.70
N THR A 309 -7.87 21.33 -28.32
CA THR A 309 -7.31 22.02 -27.17
C THR A 309 -8.14 21.73 -25.91
N PRO A 310 -7.57 21.13 -24.84
CA PRO A 310 -8.26 20.92 -23.55
C PRO A 310 -8.96 22.17 -23.04
N TYR A 311 -10.19 22.02 -22.56
CA TYR A 311 -11.03 23.17 -22.21
C TYR A 311 -11.93 22.88 -21.01
N MET A 312 -11.98 23.85 -20.09
CA MET A 312 -12.89 23.89 -18.94
C MET A 312 -13.51 25.28 -18.84
N GLY A 313 -14.83 25.35 -18.77
CA GLY A 313 -15.51 26.63 -18.59
C GLY A 313 -16.70 26.58 -17.65
N PHE A 314 -17.00 27.72 -17.04
CA PHE A 314 -18.19 27.95 -16.22
C PHE A 314 -19.25 28.80 -16.92
N TYR A 315 -19.08 29.01 -18.23
CA TYR A 315 -19.86 29.89 -19.12
C TYR A 315 -19.36 31.33 -18.99
N ASN A 316 -18.80 31.89 -20.08
CA ASN A 316 -18.15 33.21 -20.11
C ASN A 316 -17.08 33.42 -19.02
N ASP A 317 -16.60 32.33 -18.40
CA ASP A 317 -15.57 32.31 -17.38
C ASP A 317 -14.80 31.01 -17.56
N ASP A 318 -13.95 31.02 -18.59
CA ASP A 318 -13.43 29.80 -19.18
C ASP A 318 -11.91 29.72 -19.09
N SER A 319 -11.36 28.56 -19.42
CA SER A 319 -9.94 28.27 -19.38
C SER A 319 -9.62 27.20 -20.41
N ALA A 320 -8.63 27.50 -21.24
CA ALA A 320 -8.14 26.60 -22.27
C ALA A 320 -6.70 26.19 -21.94
N GLY A 321 -6.35 25.00 -22.39
CA GLY A 321 -4.98 24.52 -22.42
C GLY A 321 -4.19 25.09 -23.60
N SER A 322 -3.04 24.46 -23.85
CA SER A 322 -2.13 24.66 -24.99
C SER A 322 -1.74 23.36 -25.69
N SER A 323 -2.01 22.19 -25.08
CA SER A 323 -1.72 20.88 -25.66
C SER A 323 -2.67 20.59 -26.81
N SER A 324 -2.14 20.04 -27.91
CA SER A 324 -2.95 19.51 -29.00
C SER A 324 -3.18 18.02 -28.79
N ILE A 325 -4.39 17.64 -28.38
CA ILE A 325 -4.84 16.25 -28.32
C ILE A 325 -4.90 15.68 -29.74
N VAL A 326 -4.24 14.56 -30.03
CA VAL A 326 -4.26 13.92 -31.36
C VAL A 326 -5.19 12.70 -31.42
N ASN A 327 -5.49 12.25 -32.63
CA ASN A 327 -6.32 11.07 -32.86
C ASN A 327 -5.60 9.77 -32.42
N TYR A 328 -6.41 8.75 -32.20
CA TYR A 328 -6.01 7.35 -32.08
C TYR A 328 -5.17 6.98 -30.86
N GLN A 329 -5.27 7.74 -29.77
CA GLN A 329 -4.62 7.40 -28.52
C GLN A 329 -5.46 7.78 -27.30
N TRP A 330 -5.24 7.03 -26.21
CA TRP A 330 -5.84 7.31 -24.92
C TRP A 330 -5.10 8.46 -24.23
N TYR A 331 -5.87 9.33 -23.60
CA TYR A 331 -5.40 10.41 -22.74
C TYR A 331 -6.13 10.36 -21.41
N HIS A 332 -5.38 10.55 -20.33
CA HIS A 332 -5.99 10.94 -19.06
C HIS A 332 -6.12 12.46 -19.04
N ILE A 333 -7.30 12.97 -18.73
CA ILE A 333 -7.53 14.40 -18.55
C ILE A 333 -8.15 14.66 -17.19
N ALA A 334 -7.65 15.67 -16.49
CA ALA A 334 -8.21 16.11 -15.22
C ALA A 334 -8.45 17.61 -15.21
N PHE A 335 -9.60 17.99 -14.69
CA PHE A 335 -10.06 19.35 -14.53
C PHE A 335 -10.23 19.62 -13.04
N VAL A 336 -9.40 20.51 -12.49
CA VAL A 336 -9.36 20.82 -11.06
C VAL A 336 -9.79 22.26 -10.85
N TYR A 337 -10.82 22.47 -10.04
CA TYR A 337 -11.21 23.78 -9.56
C TYR A 337 -10.96 23.90 -8.06
N ASN A 338 -10.12 24.86 -7.67
CA ASN A 338 -9.92 25.23 -6.28
C ASN A 338 -10.70 26.49 -5.99
N ASN A 339 -11.82 26.36 -5.28
CA ASN A 339 -12.69 27.50 -4.95
C ASN A 339 -12.08 28.44 -3.91
N THR A 340 -11.23 27.95 -3.00
CA THR A 340 -10.57 28.80 -2.01
C THR A 340 -9.51 29.68 -2.67
N ALA A 341 -8.69 29.08 -3.54
CA ALA A 341 -7.62 29.77 -4.26
C ALA A 341 -8.12 30.49 -5.52
N ARG A 342 -9.35 30.19 -5.98
CA ARG A 342 -9.93 30.68 -7.23
C ARG A 342 -9.10 30.38 -8.46
N GLN A 343 -8.65 29.13 -8.54
CA GLN A 343 -7.81 28.62 -9.62
C GLN A 343 -8.51 27.51 -10.38
N ARG A 344 -8.38 27.52 -11.71
CA ARG A 344 -8.72 26.40 -12.58
C ARG A 344 -7.43 25.79 -13.12
N GLN A 345 -7.33 24.46 -13.09
CA GLN A 345 -6.17 23.74 -13.57
C GLN A 345 -6.61 22.63 -14.51
N ILE A 346 -5.88 22.49 -15.61
CA ILE A 346 -6.08 21.45 -16.61
C ILE A 346 -4.82 20.59 -16.63
N TYR A 347 -5.01 19.27 -16.58
CA TYR A 347 -3.94 18.30 -16.63
C TYR A 347 -4.16 17.34 -17.79
N VAL A 348 -3.07 16.96 -18.46
CA VAL A 348 -3.07 15.93 -19.51
C VAL A 348 -2.00 14.90 -19.17
N ASN A 349 -2.38 13.62 -19.15
CA ASN A 349 -1.53 12.48 -18.78
C ASN A 349 -0.81 12.67 -17.43
N GLY A 350 -1.50 13.28 -16.47
CA GLY A 350 -0.99 13.52 -15.12
C GLY A 350 -0.14 14.78 -14.97
N LEU A 351 0.17 15.48 -16.07
CA LEU A 351 1.02 16.67 -16.07
C LEU A 351 0.18 17.94 -16.10
N LEU A 352 0.53 18.91 -15.26
CA LEU A 352 -0.11 20.23 -15.26
C LEU A 352 0.18 20.92 -16.59
N GLU A 353 -0.90 21.34 -17.25
CA GLU A 353 -0.84 21.86 -18.61
C GLU A 353 -1.24 23.34 -18.65
N ASN A 354 -2.25 23.72 -17.88
CA ASN A 354 -2.60 25.11 -17.64
C ASN A 354 -3.06 25.32 -16.19
N ILE A 355 -2.73 26.49 -15.65
CA ILE A 355 -3.30 27.03 -14.41
C ILE A 355 -3.78 28.45 -14.66
N THR A 356 -5.09 28.65 -14.64
CA THR A 356 -5.67 29.99 -14.75
C THR A 356 -5.85 30.59 -13.37
N LEU A 357 -5.19 31.73 -13.15
CA LEU A 357 -5.15 32.44 -11.87
C LEU A 357 -6.34 33.38 -11.70
N PRO A 358 -6.69 33.78 -10.46
CA PRO A 358 -7.92 34.53 -10.15
C PRO A 358 -8.07 35.86 -10.89
N ASN A 359 -6.96 36.51 -11.25
CA ASN A 359 -6.93 37.79 -11.96
C ASN A 359 -7.49 37.70 -13.39
N SER A 360 -7.60 36.50 -13.95
CA SER A 360 -8.13 36.24 -15.28
C SER A 360 -9.52 35.59 -15.23
N LEU A 361 -10.11 35.41 -14.04
CA LEU A 361 -11.40 34.74 -13.86
C LEU A 361 -12.45 35.68 -13.30
N SER A 362 -13.71 35.30 -13.46
CA SER A 362 -14.82 35.88 -12.70
C SER A 362 -14.51 35.86 -11.19
N PRO A 363 -14.93 36.86 -10.38
CA PRO A 363 -14.75 36.85 -8.94
C PRO A 363 -15.75 35.95 -8.20
N THR A 364 -16.79 35.42 -8.87
CA THR A 364 -17.86 34.64 -8.20
C THR A 364 -17.64 33.13 -8.24
N GLY A 365 -17.06 32.60 -9.32
CA GLY A 365 -16.64 31.19 -9.41
C GLY A 365 -17.84 30.33 -9.74
N TYR A 366 -17.77 29.00 -9.61
CA TYR A 366 -18.93 28.19 -10.02
C TYR A 366 -20.18 28.46 -9.16
N LEU A 367 -21.27 28.87 -9.82
CA LEU A 367 -22.57 29.25 -9.25
C LEU A 367 -23.71 28.29 -9.64
N GLY A 368 -23.45 27.21 -10.38
CA GLY A 368 -24.48 26.22 -10.71
C GLY A 368 -25.06 25.58 -9.44
N GLN A 369 -26.39 25.63 -9.29
CA GLN A 369 -27.14 25.08 -8.15
C GLN A 369 -28.10 23.95 -8.55
N SER A 370 -28.24 23.72 -9.85
CA SER A 370 -29.05 22.66 -10.44
C SER A 370 -28.57 22.39 -11.85
N GLY A 371 -29.08 21.31 -12.45
CA GLY A 371 -28.64 20.84 -13.77
C GLY A 371 -28.29 19.36 -13.69
N GLN A 372 -28.52 18.64 -14.78
CA GLN A 372 -28.09 17.24 -14.86
C GLN A 372 -26.65 17.19 -15.34
N ILE A 373 -25.87 16.28 -14.78
CA ILE A 373 -24.58 15.91 -15.37
C ILE A 373 -24.87 15.14 -16.65
N ILE A 374 -24.25 15.56 -17.75
CA ILE A 374 -24.33 14.89 -19.04
C ILE A 374 -22.93 14.45 -19.47
N ILE A 375 -22.81 13.19 -19.89
CA ILE A 375 -21.57 12.57 -20.37
C ILE A 375 -21.74 12.20 -21.84
N CYS A 376 -20.67 12.25 -22.64
CA CYS A 376 -20.67 12.15 -24.11
C CYS A 376 -21.20 13.41 -24.83
N LYS A 377 -21.37 14.52 -24.11
CA LYS A 377 -21.62 15.86 -24.67
C LYS A 377 -21.39 16.91 -23.60
N SER A 378 -21.38 18.17 -24.00
CA SER A 378 -21.49 19.29 -23.06
C SER A 378 -22.54 20.30 -23.52
N ILE A 379 -22.88 21.24 -22.65
CA ILE A 379 -23.94 22.21 -22.95
C ILE A 379 -23.42 23.21 -23.98
N HIS A 380 -24.16 23.37 -25.07
CA HIS A 380 -23.82 24.07 -26.31
C HIS A 380 -22.75 23.41 -27.20
N TRP A 381 -22.01 22.39 -26.74
CA TRP A 381 -20.99 21.71 -27.55
C TRP A 381 -21.38 20.27 -27.86
N PRO A 382 -21.86 20.00 -29.10
CA PRO A 382 -22.21 18.65 -29.51
C PRO A 382 -20.96 17.78 -29.61
N LEU A 383 -21.16 16.47 -29.52
CA LEU A 383 -20.11 15.51 -29.78
C LEU A 383 -20.08 15.18 -31.29
N ASN A 384 -19.23 15.91 -32.01
CA ASN A 384 -19.09 15.76 -33.48
C ASN A 384 -18.05 14.73 -33.89
N SER A 385 -17.63 13.87 -32.97
CA SER A 385 -16.59 12.85 -33.16
C SER A 385 -17.02 11.52 -32.58
N ILE A 386 -16.40 10.43 -33.05
CA ILE A 386 -16.43 9.17 -32.30
C ILE A 386 -15.37 9.29 -31.21
N THR A 387 -15.84 9.31 -29.97
CA THR A 387 -15.01 9.42 -28.76
C THR A 387 -15.31 8.25 -27.84
N TYR A 388 -14.30 7.64 -27.26
CA TYR A 388 -14.45 6.66 -26.20
C TYR A 388 -14.13 7.33 -24.86
N MET A 389 -14.90 7.03 -23.82
CA MET A 389 -14.67 7.52 -22.46
C MET A 389 -14.68 6.37 -21.47
N ASP A 390 -13.86 6.48 -20.43
CA ASP A 390 -13.61 5.40 -19.49
C ASP A 390 -13.16 5.97 -18.13
N GLN A 391 -13.44 5.23 -17.04
CA GLN A 391 -13.03 5.53 -15.67
C GLN A 391 -13.32 6.99 -15.24
N ILE A 392 -14.57 7.46 -15.35
CA ILE A 392 -14.92 8.84 -15.00
C ILE A 392 -15.03 8.98 -13.48
N PHE A 393 -14.18 9.82 -12.92
CA PHE A 393 -14.04 10.03 -11.49
C PHE A 393 -14.36 11.48 -11.11
N VAL A 394 -15.18 11.67 -10.06
CA VAL A 394 -15.59 12.99 -9.56
C VAL A 394 -15.32 13.07 -8.07
N THR A 395 -14.56 14.08 -7.64
CA THR A 395 -14.33 14.36 -6.22
C THR A 395 -14.76 15.78 -5.85
N GLN A 396 -15.24 15.95 -4.61
CA GLN A 396 -15.69 17.26 -4.09
C GLN A 396 -14.55 18.05 -3.43
N ARG A 397 -13.34 17.90 -3.96
CA ARG A 397 -12.15 18.64 -3.54
C ARG A 397 -11.24 18.89 -4.74
N ALA A 398 -10.31 19.83 -4.59
CA ALA A 398 -9.22 19.98 -5.53
C ALA A 398 -8.13 18.94 -5.21
N LYS A 399 -7.86 18.01 -6.14
CA LYS A 399 -6.70 17.11 -6.06
C LYS A 399 -5.39 17.85 -6.28
N THR A 400 -4.33 17.36 -5.63
CA THR A 400 -2.95 17.84 -5.80
C THR A 400 -2.32 17.28 -7.08
N VAL A 401 -1.24 17.91 -7.54
CA VAL A 401 -0.47 17.47 -8.72
C VAL A 401 -0.03 16.01 -8.59
N ASN A 402 0.40 15.58 -7.40
CA ASN A 402 0.86 14.20 -7.19
C ASN A 402 -0.27 13.19 -7.25
N GLU A 403 -1.46 13.55 -6.77
CA GLU A 403 -2.64 12.69 -6.88
C GLU A 403 -3.05 12.51 -8.34
N ILE A 404 -3.13 13.61 -9.10
CA ILE A 404 -3.45 13.56 -10.53
C ILE A 404 -2.39 12.77 -11.33
N LEU A 405 -1.11 12.93 -10.98
CA LEU A 405 -0.03 12.15 -11.60
C LEU A 405 -0.15 10.66 -11.28
N ASN A 406 -0.49 10.30 -10.04
CA ASN A 406 -0.72 8.91 -9.66
C ASN A 406 -1.92 8.33 -10.40
N ASP A 407 -3.05 9.04 -10.44
CA ASP A 407 -4.28 8.59 -11.11
C ASP A 407 -4.07 8.34 -12.60
N ALA A 408 -3.28 9.20 -13.26
CA ALA A 408 -2.95 9.06 -14.67
C ALA A 408 -1.89 7.99 -14.99
N THR A 409 -1.04 7.60 -14.02
CA THR A 409 0.19 6.85 -14.34
C THR A 409 0.41 5.55 -13.58
N LEU A 410 -0.17 5.40 -12.39
CA LEU A 410 -0.21 4.13 -11.68
C LEU A 410 -1.35 3.29 -12.27
N ILE A 411 -1.01 2.21 -12.95
CA ILE A 411 -2.01 1.29 -13.51
C ILE A 411 -2.64 0.49 -12.38
N SER A 412 -1.80 -0.10 -11.52
CA SER A 412 -2.27 -0.88 -10.37
C SER A 412 -1.24 -0.92 -9.25
N TYR A 413 -1.74 -1.10 -8.03
CA TYR A 413 -0.96 -1.29 -6.81
C TYR A 413 -1.59 -2.38 -5.96
N TYR A 414 -0.87 -3.44 -5.65
CA TYR A 414 -1.32 -4.49 -4.75
C TYR A 414 -0.45 -4.47 -3.49
N SER A 415 -1.05 -4.06 -2.37
CA SER A 415 -0.39 -4.14 -1.07
C SER A 415 -0.33 -5.56 -0.54
N PHE A 416 -1.28 -6.42 -0.93
CA PHE A 416 -1.47 -7.77 -0.36
C PHE A 416 -1.78 -7.80 1.15
N ASP A 417 -1.97 -6.64 1.77
CA ASP A 417 -2.48 -6.49 3.13
C ASP A 417 -3.86 -7.17 3.29
N CYS A 418 -4.11 -7.76 4.46
CA CYS A 418 -5.45 -8.26 4.83
C CYS A 418 -6.00 -9.34 3.89
N ASP A 419 -5.15 -10.25 3.39
CA ASP A 419 -5.50 -11.27 2.41
C ASP A 419 -6.13 -10.69 1.12
N SER A 420 -5.89 -9.40 0.85
CA SER A 420 -6.49 -8.70 -0.27
C SER A 420 -5.67 -8.89 -1.53
N ILE A 421 -6.31 -9.42 -2.56
CA ILE A 421 -5.79 -9.38 -3.93
C ILE A 421 -6.31 -8.16 -4.70
N LEU A 422 -7.10 -7.30 -4.06
CA LEU A 422 -7.73 -6.15 -4.72
C LEU A 422 -6.68 -5.09 -5.07
N ASP A 423 -6.86 -4.50 -6.25
CA ASP A 423 -6.07 -3.35 -6.67
C ASP A 423 -6.34 -2.17 -5.72
N SER A 424 -5.29 -1.75 -5.06
CA SER A 424 -5.22 -0.57 -4.20
C SER A 424 -4.88 0.73 -4.93
N GLY A 425 -4.61 0.65 -6.24
CA GLY A 425 -4.46 1.78 -7.13
C GLY A 425 -5.79 2.40 -7.60
N PRO A 426 -5.71 3.34 -8.55
CA PRO A 426 -6.86 4.15 -8.99
C PRO A 426 -7.85 3.40 -9.89
N ASN A 427 -7.43 2.32 -10.55
CA ASN A 427 -8.19 1.69 -11.64
C ASN A 427 -8.96 0.41 -11.22
N LEU A 428 -8.83 -0.03 -9.96
CA LEU A 428 -9.57 -1.16 -9.38
C LEU A 428 -9.52 -2.45 -10.22
N LEU A 429 -8.36 -2.76 -10.81
CA LEU A 429 -8.20 -3.91 -11.70
C LEU A 429 -8.59 -5.22 -11.03
N GLN A 430 -9.31 -6.07 -11.77
CA GLN A 430 -9.61 -7.42 -11.34
C GLN A 430 -8.34 -8.27 -11.26
N SER A 431 -8.32 -9.17 -10.27
CA SER A 431 -7.21 -10.08 -10.03
C SER A 431 -7.70 -11.44 -9.54
N ILE A 432 -6.85 -12.44 -9.69
CA ILE A 432 -7.06 -13.81 -9.21
C ILE A 432 -5.74 -14.29 -8.61
N ALA A 433 -5.81 -14.99 -7.49
CA ALA A 433 -4.67 -15.72 -6.93
C ALA A 433 -5.05 -17.16 -6.61
N VAL A 434 -4.16 -18.09 -6.96
CA VAL A 434 -4.36 -19.54 -6.79
C VAL A 434 -3.11 -20.14 -6.14
N GLY A 435 -3.29 -21.02 -5.15
CA GLY A 435 -2.21 -21.84 -4.57
C GLY A 435 -1.16 -21.08 -3.75
N GLN A 436 -1.41 -19.81 -3.46
CA GLN A 436 -0.64 -18.91 -2.61
C GLN A 436 -1.12 -18.99 -1.15
N THR A 437 -0.23 -18.66 -0.22
CA THR A 437 -0.57 -18.49 1.21
C THR A 437 -0.16 -17.10 1.69
N MET A 438 -0.78 -16.61 2.75
CA MET A 438 -0.47 -15.30 3.31
C MET A 438 0.56 -15.42 4.42
N ILE A 439 1.54 -14.50 4.44
CA ILE A 439 2.57 -14.41 5.47
C ILE A 439 2.77 -12.96 5.90
N THR A 440 3.53 -12.74 6.97
CA THR A 440 4.02 -11.39 7.30
C THR A 440 4.92 -10.87 6.17
N GLY A 441 4.50 -9.75 5.59
CA GLY A 441 5.14 -9.03 4.50
C GLY A 441 6.32 -8.17 4.92
N ARG A 442 6.85 -7.44 3.95
CA ARG A 442 7.74 -6.29 4.19
C ARG A 442 6.95 -5.12 4.77
N VAL A 443 5.71 -4.96 4.31
CA VAL A 443 4.70 -4.06 4.85
C VAL A 443 3.51 -4.94 5.21
N LYS A 444 3.26 -5.15 6.51
CA LYS A 444 2.17 -5.97 7.06
C LYS A 444 2.10 -7.41 6.49
N ASP A 445 1.37 -7.67 5.41
CA ASP A 445 1.10 -9.02 4.88
C ASP A 445 1.59 -9.16 3.42
N ALA A 446 1.90 -10.37 2.98
CA ALA A 446 2.42 -10.64 1.65
C ALA A 446 1.97 -11.99 1.10
N LEU A 447 2.00 -12.14 -0.23
CA LEU A 447 1.77 -13.42 -0.90
C LEU A 447 3.02 -14.29 -0.82
N LEU A 448 2.89 -15.52 -0.32
CA LEU A 448 3.91 -16.57 -0.39
C LEU A 448 3.54 -17.59 -1.49
N PHE A 449 4.47 -17.80 -2.43
CA PHE A 449 4.41 -18.81 -3.47
C PHE A 449 5.26 -20.03 -3.07
N ASN A 450 4.60 -21.10 -2.64
CA ASN A 450 5.25 -22.33 -2.14
C ASN A 450 4.91 -23.59 -2.96
N SER A 451 4.07 -23.47 -4.00
CA SER A 451 3.71 -24.58 -4.89
C SER A 451 4.04 -24.24 -6.34
N THR A 452 4.27 -25.27 -7.16
CA THR A 452 4.60 -25.09 -8.58
C THR A 452 3.44 -24.55 -9.41
N SER A 453 2.21 -24.63 -8.92
CA SER A 453 1.03 -24.05 -9.56
C SER A 453 0.57 -22.75 -8.93
N ALA A 454 1.30 -22.20 -7.96
CA ALA A 454 0.91 -20.96 -7.29
C ALA A 454 1.11 -19.76 -8.24
N TYR A 455 0.08 -18.92 -8.39
CA TYR A 455 0.21 -17.68 -9.14
C TYR A 455 -0.76 -16.60 -8.63
N PHE A 456 -0.37 -15.36 -8.86
CA PHE A 456 -1.25 -14.19 -8.85
C PHE A 456 -1.33 -13.67 -10.28
N ARG A 457 -2.51 -13.25 -10.73
CA ARG A 457 -2.72 -12.69 -12.06
C ARG A 457 -3.71 -11.53 -12.01
N THR A 458 -3.42 -10.49 -12.77
CA THR A 458 -4.32 -9.39 -13.07
C THR A 458 -4.38 -9.16 -14.58
N SER A 459 -5.44 -8.51 -15.06
CA SER A 459 -5.74 -8.30 -16.47
C SER A 459 -5.86 -6.82 -16.82
N SER A 460 -6.15 -6.53 -18.09
CA SER A 460 -6.60 -5.20 -18.54
C SER A 460 -5.49 -4.17 -18.67
N PHE A 461 -4.26 -4.63 -18.96
CA PHE A 461 -3.09 -3.77 -19.21
C PHE A 461 -2.97 -3.45 -20.71
N MET A 462 -3.78 -2.53 -21.21
CA MET A 462 -3.70 -2.07 -22.61
C MET A 462 -2.35 -1.44 -22.96
N THR A 463 -1.76 -0.70 -22.02
CA THR A 463 -0.48 0.00 -22.22
C THR A 463 0.67 -0.98 -22.46
N PHE A 464 0.70 -2.14 -21.80
CA PHE A 464 1.69 -3.19 -22.10
C PHE A 464 1.54 -3.80 -23.49
N GLY A 465 0.38 -3.62 -24.13
CA GLY A 465 0.14 -4.02 -25.52
C GLY A 465 0.74 -3.06 -26.55
N ILE A 466 1.19 -1.87 -26.15
CA ILE A 466 1.66 -0.83 -27.07
C ILE A 466 3.18 -0.94 -27.27
N VAL A 467 3.62 -0.89 -28.53
CA VAL A 467 5.05 -0.97 -28.87
C VAL A 467 5.83 0.16 -28.21
N ASN A 468 6.91 -0.23 -27.54
CA ASN A 468 7.81 0.65 -26.83
C ASN A 468 7.13 1.59 -25.81
N GLN A 469 5.94 1.22 -25.32
CA GLN A 469 5.33 1.92 -24.20
C GLN A 469 6.28 1.90 -23.01
N SER A 470 6.49 3.08 -22.43
CA SER A 470 7.30 3.17 -21.21
C SER A 470 6.56 2.54 -20.04
N PHE A 471 7.28 1.91 -19.14
CA PHE A 471 6.67 1.30 -17.96
C PHE A 471 7.63 1.27 -16.78
N SER A 472 7.08 1.05 -15.60
CA SER A 472 7.83 0.69 -14.41
C SER A 472 7.08 -0.37 -13.61
N ILE A 473 7.81 -1.35 -13.10
CA ILE A 473 7.28 -2.38 -12.20
C ILE A 473 8.18 -2.38 -10.97
N GLY A 474 7.59 -2.18 -9.79
CA GLY A 474 8.27 -2.23 -8.49
C GLY A 474 7.61 -3.23 -7.57
N LEU A 475 8.39 -4.00 -6.81
CA LEU A 475 7.89 -4.97 -5.84
C LEU A 475 8.97 -5.33 -4.82
N TRP A 476 8.55 -5.72 -3.63
CA TRP A 476 9.40 -6.38 -2.65
C TRP A 476 9.36 -7.89 -2.85
N VAL A 477 10.52 -8.53 -2.81
CA VAL A 477 10.64 -9.99 -2.92
C VAL A 477 11.49 -10.59 -1.82
N LYS A 478 11.12 -11.81 -1.40
CA LYS A 478 11.86 -12.64 -0.44
C LYS A 478 11.98 -14.06 -1.01
N PRO A 479 12.95 -14.32 -1.91
CA PRO A 479 13.07 -15.61 -2.59
C PRO A 479 13.46 -16.73 -1.63
N ALA A 480 12.75 -17.86 -1.70
CA ALA A 480 13.12 -19.10 -1.02
C ALA A 480 14.17 -19.90 -1.82
N ASN A 481 14.14 -19.75 -3.15
CA ASN A 481 15.20 -20.18 -4.07
C ASN A 481 15.36 -19.14 -5.20
N LEU A 482 16.45 -19.23 -5.96
CA LEU A 482 16.76 -18.31 -7.06
C LEU A 482 16.39 -18.94 -8.40
N HIS A 483 15.14 -19.36 -8.56
CA HIS A 483 14.68 -19.98 -9.80
C HIS A 483 13.31 -19.45 -10.22
N GLY A 484 13.08 -19.45 -11.54
CA GLY A 484 11.76 -19.24 -12.10
C GLY A 484 11.33 -17.80 -12.26
N ILE A 485 10.07 -17.64 -12.67
CA ILE A 485 9.52 -16.39 -13.16
C ILE A 485 8.85 -15.61 -12.04
N LEU A 486 9.31 -14.38 -11.85
CA LEU A 486 8.77 -13.46 -10.87
C LEU A 486 7.65 -12.59 -11.46
N VAL A 487 7.88 -11.97 -12.62
CA VAL A 487 6.88 -11.16 -13.33
C VAL A 487 6.80 -11.60 -14.78
N HIS A 488 5.59 -11.88 -15.23
CA HIS A 488 5.28 -12.41 -16.54
C HIS A 488 4.15 -11.61 -17.18
N ILE A 489 4.23 -11.36 -18.49
CA ILE A 489 3.14 -10.76 -19.25
C ILE A 489 2.71 -11.66 -20.40
N SER A 490 1.41 -11.69 -20.72
CA SER A 490 0.86 -12.46 -21.84
C SER A 490 -0.43 -11.83 -22.36
N ASN A 491 -0.75 -12.08 -23.64
CA ASN A 491 -2.03 -11.66 -24.22
C ASN A 491 -3.17 -12.65 -23.97
N GLN A 492 -2.90 -13.76 -23.28
CA GLN A 492 -3.90 -14.76 -22.91
C GLN A 492 -3.91 -14.97 -21.40
N SER A 493 -5.08 -15.25 -20.84
CA SER A 493 -5.23 -15.51 -19.41
C SER A 493 -4.44 -16.76 -18.98
N THR A 494 -4.29 -17.74 -19.87
CA THR A 494 -3.51 -18.97 -19.70
C THR A 494 -2.00 -18.77 -19.61
N GLY A 495 -1.49 -17.55 -19.82
CA GLY A 495 -0.07 -17.24 -19.72
C GLY A 495 0.76 -17.67 -20.92
N ASP A 496 0.12 -18.09 -22.01
CA ASP A 496 0.74 -18.50 -23.27
C ASP A 496 0.42 -17.49 -24.38
N GLY A 497 0.30 -17.93 -25.64
CA GLY A 497 0.14 -17.02 -26.78
C GLY A 497 1.39 -16.16 -27.01
N TRP A 498 1.21 -14.85 -27.16
CA TRP A 498 2.33 -13.93 -27.02
C TRP A 498 2.57 -13.74 -25.53
N CYS A 499 3.78 -14.07 -25.08
CA CYS A 499 4.13 -14.07 -23.68
C CYS A 499 5.60 -13.64 -23.50
N MET A 500 5.92 -13.09 -22.34
CA MET A 500 7.26 -12.64 -22.00
C MET A 500 7.45 -12.58 -20.47
N PRO A 501 8.39 -13.37 -19.90
CA PRO A 501 8.89 -13.11 -18.57
C PRO A 501 9.66 -11.77 -18.56
N LEU A 502 9.29 -10.82 -17.70
CA LEU A 502 10.00 -9.54 -17.55
C LEU A 502 11.08 -9.63 -16.48
N LEU A 503 10.75 -10.27 -15.36
CA LEU A 503 11.62 -10.44 -14.20
C LEU A 503 11.60 -11.90 -13.74
N GLY A 504 12.76 -12.42 -13.36
CA GLY A 504 12.88 -13.76 -12.80
C GLY A 504 14.31 -14.20 -12.69
N PHE A 505 14.52 -15.46 -12.35
CA PHE A 505 15.84 -16.05 -12.20
C PHE A 505 16.10 -17.09 -13.29
N ASN A 506 17.35 -17.16 -13.73
CA ASN A 506 17.79 -18.23 -14.63
C ASN A 506 18.19 -19.49 -13.85
N SER A 507 18.54 -20.56 -14.56
CA SER A 507 18.92 -21.85 -13.96
C SER A 507 20.21 -21.81 -13.12
N SER A 508 20.98 -20.71 -13.19
CA SER A 508 22.20 -20.48 -12.40
C SER A 508 21.98 -19.58 -11.19
N GLY A 509 20.73 -19.18 -10.89
CA GLY A 509 20.43 -18.29 -9.76
C GLY A 509 20.65 -16.80 -10.02
N ILE A 510 20.85 -16.40 -11.28
CA ILE A 510 21.07 -15.00 -11.66
C ILE A 510 19.71 -14.34 -11.84
N LEU A 511 19.48 -13.19 -11.19
CA LEU A 511 18.30 -12.37 -11.45
C LEU A 511 18.45 -11.72 -12.84
N ILE A 512 17.42 -11.89 -13.66
CA ILE A 512 17.32 -11.32 -15.01
C ILE A 512 16.16 -10.33 -15.02
N ALA A 513 16.45 -9.11 -15.46
CA ALA A 513 15.44 -8.15 -15.92
C ALA A 513 15.59 -8.03 -17.44
N GLN A 514 14.51 -8.23 -18.19
CA GLN A 514 14.59 -8.27 -19.65
C GLN A 514 13.49 -7.44 -20.34
N SER A 515 13.86 -6.97 -21.52
CA SER A 515 13.04 -6.33 -22.55
C SER A 515 13.12 -7.18 -23.81
N SER A 516 12.28 -6.94 -24.83
CA SER A 516 12.23 -7.76 -26.06
C SER A 516 13.57 -7.94 -26.80
N SER A 517 14.56 -7.09 -26.56
CA SER A 517 15.87 -7.17 -27.22
C SER A 517 17.07 -7.35 -26.28
N LEU A 518 16.98 -6.91 -25.02
CA LEU A 518 18.13 -6.80 -24.11
C LEU A 518 17.80 -7.22 -22.68
N ILE A 519 18.84 -7.64 -21.96
CA ILE A 519 18.78 -8.12 -20.57
C ILE A 519 19.73 -7.33 -19.66
N ILE A 520 19.38 -7.28 -18.37
CA ILE A 520 20.25 -6.93 -17.25
C ILE A 520 20.36 -8.17 -16.37
N ALA A 521 21.59 -8.52 -15.96
CA ALA A 521 21.87 -9.69 -15.13
C ALA A 521 22.50 -9.26 -13.79
N VAL A 522 21.91 -9.73 -12.69
CA VAL A 522 22.45 -9.56 -11.33
C VAL A 522 22.99 -10.91 -10.85
N PRO A 523 24.31 -11.11 -10.79
CA PRO A 523 24.92 -12.43 -10.58
C PRO A 523 24.71 -12.97 -9.17
N THR A 524 24.42 -12.11 -8.20
CA THR A 524 24.19 -12.49 -6.80
C THR A 524 22.93 -11.85 -6.28
N PHE A 525 22.06 -12.65 -5.67
CA PHE A 525 20.82 -12.16 -5.06
C PHE A 525 20.59 -12.85 -3.71
N PRO A 526 20.22 -12.12 -2.65
CA PRO A 526 20.08 -12.71 -1.32
C PRO A 526 18.84 -13.60 -1.22
N LEU A 527 19.00 -14.77 -0.61
CA LEU A 527 17.89 -15.66 -0.26
C LEU A 527 17.26 -15.26 1.08
N ASN A 528 15.95 -15.42 1.20
CA ASN A 528 15.19 -15.23 2.44
C ASN A 528 15.32 -13.84 3.08
N VAL A 529 15.70 -12.82 2.30
CA VAL A 529 15.78 -11.41 2.72
C VAL A 529 14.89 -10.57 1.81
N TRP A 530 14.06 -9.72 2.41
CA TRP A 530 13.26 -8.75 1.65
C TRP A 530 14.18 -7.81 0.88
N THR A 531 14.03 -7.81 -0.43
CA THR A 531 14.79 -6.96 -1.36
C THR A 531 13.80 -6.30 -2.30
N HIS A 532 13.84 -4.97 -2.41
CA HIS A 532 13.02 -4.25 -3.37
C HIS A 532 13.69 -4.31 -4.74
N ILE A 533 12.92 -4.67 -5.77
CA ILE A 533 13.36 -4.67 -7.17
C ILE A 533 12.44 -3.72 -7.92
N ALA A 534 13.02 -2.83 -8.75
CA ALA A 534 12.25 -2.09 -9.73
C ALA A 534 12.88 -2.18 -11.12
N GLN A 535 12.08 -2.58 -12.11
CA GLN A 535 12.41 -2.51 -13.53
C GLN A 535 11.72 -1.31 -14.14
N THR A 536 12.45 -0.45 -14.84
CA THR A 536 11.87 0.63 -15.65
C THR A 536 12.34 0.55 -17.08
N PHE A 537 11.51 1.03 -18.01
CA PHE A 537 11.83 1.07 -19.41
C PHE A 537 11.27 2.34 -20.06
N SER A 538 12.06 2.97 -20.92
CA SER A 538 11.61 3.92 -21.93
C SER A 538 12.52 3.85 -23.15
N ILE A 539 12.04 4.29 -24.34
CA ILE A 539 12.89 4.39 -25.53
C ILE A 539 14.08 5.31 -25.28
N GLN A 540 13.84 6.43 -24.59
CA GLN A 540 14.83 7.47 -24.36
C GLN A 540 15.96 7.01 -23.44
N ASN A 541 15.63 6.31 -22.35
CA ASN A 541 16.57 5.99 -21.27
C ASN A 541 16.93 4.49 -21.19
N GLY A 542 16.35 3.66 -22.05
CA GLY A 542 16.58 2.22 -22.10
C GLY A 542 15.92 1.45 -20.95
N LEU A 543 16.34 0.19 -20.80
CA LEU A 543 15.95 -0.68 -19.70
C LEU A 543 16.82 -0.37 -18.48
N GLN A 544 16.22 -0.22 -17.31
CA GLN A 544 16.91 0.05 -16.06
C GLN A 544 16.44 -0.91 -14.97
N LEU A 545 17.37 -1.31 -14.11
CA LEU A 545 17.09 -2.13 -12.94
C LEU A 545 17.59 -1.41 -11.68
N TYR A 546 16.76 -1.39 -10.65
CA TYR A 546 17.04 -0.83 -9.34
C TYR A 546 16.89 -1.91 -8.28
N ILE A 547 17.79 -1.90 -7.29
CA ILE A 547 17.78 -2.80 -6.14
C ILE A 547 17.82 -1.95 -4.86
N ASN A 548 16.84 -2.14 -3.97
CA ASN A 548 16.71 -1.38 -2.71
C ASN A 548 16.81 0.15 -2.93
N GLY A 549 16.05 0.66 -3.90
CA GLY A 549 16.01 2.09 -4.21
C GLY A 549 17.17 2.61 -5.06
N THR A 550 18.26 1.83 -5.18
CA THR A 550 19.49 2.26 -5.86
C THR A 550 19.54 1.72 -7.27
N LEU A 551 19.90 2.57 -8.24
CA LEU A 551 20.11 2.15 -9.63
C LEU A 551 21.25 1.11 -9.69
N TYR A 552 20.95 -0.08 -10.17
CA TYR A 552 21.94 -1.14 -10.39
C TYR A 552 22.59 -1.01 -11.77
N GLN A 553 21.79 -0.94 -12.83
CA GLN A 553 22.31 -0.86 -14.21
C GLN A 553 21.29 -0.25 -15.17
N ILE A 554 21.81 0.36 -16.24
CA ILE A 554 21.06 0.83 -17.41
C ILE A 554 21.60 0.11 -18.65
N VAL A 555 20.70 -0.29 -19.55
CA VAL A 555 21.02 -0.77 -20.89
C VAL A 555 20.21 0.02 -21.91
N VAL A 556 20.92 0.82 -22.71
CA VAL A 556 20.35 1.66 -23.78
C VAL A 556 20.05 0.83 -25.04
N GLY A 557 19.14 1.31 -25.89
CA GLY A 557 18.75 0.61 -27.13
C GLY A 557 17.83 -0.59 -26.93
N ALA A 558 17.35 -0.81 -25.71
CA ALA A 558 16.30 -1.78 -25.42
C ALA A 558 15.01 -1.44 -26.18
N SER A 559 14.23 -2.45 -26.55
CA SER A 559 12.93 -2.28 -27.19
C SER A 559 11.90 -3.23 -26.60
N MET A 560 10.62 -2.90 -26.79
CA MET A 560 9.47 -3.69 -26.37
C MET A 560 8.53 -3.87 -27.55
N THR A 561 8.32 -5.12 -27.97
CA THR A 561 7.47 -5.48 -29.13
C THR A 561 6.35 -6.44 -28.72
N PRO A 562 5.31 -5.95 -28.01
CA PRO A 562 4.14 -6.71 -27.58
C PRO A 562 3.14 -7.03 -28.72
N SER A 563 2.03 -7.68 -28.36
CA SER A 563 1.04 -8.21 -29.30
C SER A 563 -0.06 -7.23 -29.75
N TYR A 564 0.04 -5.93 -29.44
CA TYR A 564 -1.00 -4.93 -29.77
C TYR A 564 -2.38 -5.24 -29.18
N GLN A 565 -2.42 -5.95 -28.05
CA GLN A 565 -3.64 -6.38 -27.36
C GLN A 565 -3.54 -6.05 -25.87
N SER A 566 -4.69 -6.05 -25.19
CA SER A 566 -4.72 -6.00 -23.73
C SER A 566 -3.94 -7.17 -23.14
N MET A 567 -3.12 -6.89 -22.13
CA MET A 567 -2.22 -7.86 -21.53
C MET A 567 -2.67 -8.27 -20.14
N TYR A 568 -2.27 -9.47 -19.75
CA TYR A 568 -2.29 -10.00 -18.39
C TYR A 568 -0.90 -9.86 -17.78
N VAL A 569 -0.85 -9.55 -16.49
CA VAL A 569 0.38 -9.60 -15.68
C VAL A 569 0.22 -10.71 -14.65
N SER A 570 1.18 -11.62 -14.56
CA SER A 570 1.20 -12.68 -13.56
C SER A 570 2.50 -12.73 -12.77
N ILE A 571 2.39 -13.21 -11.52
CA ILE A 571 3.49 -13.41 -10.57
C ILE A 571 3.45 -14.86 -10.08
N GLY A 572 4.63 -15.43 -9.82
CA GLY A 572 4.77 -16.76 -9.23
C GLY A 572 4.88 -17.87 -10.27
N SER A 573 3.94 -17.97 -11.22
CA SER A 573 4.00 -18.99 -12.27
C SER A 573 3.47 -18.48 -13.62
N GLN A 574 3.97 -19.11 -14.68
CA GLN A 574 3.49 -18.94 -16.06
C GLN A 574 2.65 -20.12 -16.56
N GLN A 575 2.68 -21.29 -15.89
CA GLN A 575 2.07 -22.52 -16.38
C GLN A 575 0.57 -22.57 -16.05
N MET A 576 -0.19 -21.57 -16.50
CA MET A 576 -1.64 -21.49 -16.23
C MET A 576 -2.47 -22.29 -17.26
N GLY A 577 -1.89 -22.66 -18.41
CA GLY A 577 -2.54 -23.46 -19.48
C GLY A 577 -1.78 -24.71 -19.95
N GLY A 578 -0.69 -25.11 -19.29
CA GLY A 578 0.08 -26.33 -19.60
C GLY A 578 1.19 -26.17 -20.67
N SER A 579 1.27 -25.03 -21.35
CA SER A 579 2.39 -24.61 -22.20
C SER A 579 3.32 -23.66 -21.43
N SER A 580 4.61 -23.62 -21.78
CA SER A 580 5.62 -22.79 -21.10
C SER A 580 6.12 -21.64 -21.99
N CYS A 581 6.17 -20.42 -21.48
CA CYS A 581 6.78 -19.29 -22.18
C CYS A 581 8.30 -19.41 -22.14
N MET A 582 8.88 -19.96 -23.20
CA MET A 582 10.33 -20.11 -23.34
C MET A 582 10.90 -18.89 -24.04
N TRP A 583 11.13 -17.81 -23.28
CA TRP A 583 11.63 -16.56 -23.85
C TRP A 583 12.66 -15.84 -22.97
N GLY A 584 13.78 -15.46 -23.59
CA GLY A 584 14.86 -14.72 -22.94
C GLY A 584 15.75 -15.57 -22.02
N GLY A 585 16.29 -14.93 -20.98
CA GLY A 585 17.25 -15.53 -20.05
C GLY A 585 16.64 -16.14 -18.79
N ILE A 586 15.32 -16.06 -18.60
CA ILE A 586 14.63 -16.51 -17.38
C ILE A 586 14.24 -17.99 -17.50
N GLU A 587 14.43 -18.75 -16.43
CA GLU A 587 14.09 -20.17 -16.42
C GLU A 587 12.55 -20.35 -16.43
N PRO A 588 11.99 -21.17 -17.35
CA PRO A 588 10.55 -21.27 -17.57
C PRO A 588 9.81 -22.12 -16.51
N ARG A 589 10.05 -21.84 -15.23
CA ARG A 589 9.45 -22.52 -14.07
C ARG A 589 8.87 -21.52 -13.07
N SER A 590 8.15 -22.04 -12.09
CA SER A 590 7.54 -21.23 -11.05
C SER A 590 8.57 -20.71 -10.06
N TYR A 591 8.40 -19.44 -9.68
CA TYR A 591 9.08 -18.79 -8.59
C TYR A 591 8.64 -19.36 -7.25
N SER A 592 9.57 -19.41 -6.29
CA SER A 592 9.27 -19.75 -4.91
C SER A 592 9.85 -18.72 -3.96
N GLY A 593 8.98 -18.12 -3.16
CA GLY A 593 9.30 -17.01 -2.28
C GLY A 593 8.09 -16.12 -2.05
N ALA A 594 8.28 -15.06 -1.28
CA ALA A 594 7.22 -14.10 -1.00
C ALA A 594 7.34 -12.83 -1.85
N VAL A 595 6.20 -12.23 -2.17
CA VAL A 595 6.09 -10.97 -2.92
C VAL A 595 5.15 -10.03 -2.17
N ASP A 596 5.53 -8.77 -2.12
CA ASP A 596 4.82 -7.72 -1.41
C ASP A 596 4.84 -6.40 -2.22
N GLU A 597 3.84 -5.54 -2.01
CA GLU A 597 3.84 -4.14 -2.45
C GLU A 597 4.05 -3.93 -3.98
N LEU A 598 3.39 -4.75 -4.81
CA LEU A 598 3.49 -4.70 -6.27
C LEU A 598 2.89 -3.40 -6.83
N ARG A 599 3.68 -2.61 -7.56
CA ARG A 599 3.23 -1.40 -8.27
C ARG A 599 3.59 -1.47 -9.75
N ILE A 600 2.65 -1.10 -10.61
CA ILE A 600 2.84 -1.09 -12.05
C ILE A 600 2.44 0.27 -12.61
N TYR A 601 3.34 0.91 -13.34
CA TYR A 601 3.16 2.24 -13.93
C TYR A 601 3.22 2.19 -15.46
N ASN A 602 2.45 3.03 -16.13
CA ASN A 602 2.45 3.24 -17.58
C ASN A 602 3.56 4.20 -18.06
N ARG A 603 4.54 4.50 -17.21
CA ARG A 603 5.67 5.37 -17.50
C ARG A 603 6.93 4.90 -16.81
N GLN A 604 8.06 5.46 -17.22
CA GLN A 604 9.27 5.40 -16.43
C GLN A 604 9.14 6.35 -15.22
N ILE A 605 9.18 5.81 -14.01
CA ILE A 605 9.23 6.60 -12.78
C ILE A 605 10.68 7.02 -12.46
N THR A 606 10.83 8.11 -11.73
CA THR A 606 12.13 8.68 -11.38
C THR A 606 12.82 7.90 -10.26
N THR A 607 14.13 8.08 -10.10
CA THR A 607 14.88 7.50 -8.98
C THR A 607 14.34 7.93 -7.61
N ALA A 608 13.82 9.16 -7.48
CA ALA A 608 13.21 9.63 -6.24
C ALA A 608 11.91 8.88 -5.92
N GLU A 609 11.06 8.64 -6.93
CA GLU A 609 9.85 7.84 -6.78
C GLU A 609 10.18 6.37 -6.44
N ILE A 610 11.20 5.80 -7.08
CA ILE A 610 11.68 4.44 -6.76
C ILE A 610 12.18 4.37 -5.33
N THR A 611 12.94 5.38 -4.88
CA THR A 611 13.41 5.46 -3.49
C THR A 611 12.23 5.47 -2.52
N SER A 612 11.19 6.26 -2.82
CA SER A 612 9.99 6.38 -1.99
C SER A 612 9.18 5.09 -1.85
N ILE A 613 9.14 4.22 -2.87
CA ILE A 613 8.43 2.94 -2.80
C ILE A 613 9.30 1.79 -2.25
N SER A 614 10.60 2.05 -2.07
CA SER A 614 11.61 1.08 -1.61
C SER A 614 12.12 1.32 -0.18
N SER A 615 11.67 2.38 0.46
CA SER A 615 11.87 2.67 1.89
C SER A 615 10.81 1.96 2.72
#